data_AF-Q57628-F1
#
_entry.id   AF-Q57628-F1
#
_cell.length_a   1.000
_cell.length_b   1.000
_cell.length_c   1.000
_cell.angle_alpha   90.00
_cell.angle_beta   90.00
_cell.angle_gamma   90.00
#
_symmetry.space_group_name_H-M   'P 1'
#
loop_
_entity.id
_entity.type
_entity.pdbx_description
1 polymer ?
#
loop_
_entity_poly.entity_id
_entity_poly.type
_entity_poly.pdbx_seq_one_letter_code
_entity_poly.pdbx_strand_id
1 'polypeptide(L)'
;MRENMIKVVDGEYVKTLYEGNLEEIINEIDTGYILILVKEGNKLHEGYIFVEDGKIVGCYYTDSESTEVFGNKEKVIELLNYENKVIDIYKYNKDKINLMKWLYPEIFACKDTNKVSEKNEDMSEKRDIVEKYLNIKLDIPLDNLIEANTKDFEKYLEDNKYIIINAYRKKDGKFENGYIIYKGQTPIAAAYECDLGVLLGKDAYEKLEEMLKDENTVIDVYEYNEKKTHVILELYPQMKILDENENKSSEKADSLESEGSITTAEEIEEESTVSREELLKKLGIKEPDENWIETILEDVFRPSDEELEELKEKIESEIVNKVKRMEGVSDVLVNLKIKWENGRYYIFGDVNVKRKRILGIIKKDIDPSIVKFEIDNTIKKYVSKYTSRININIE
;
A
#
# COMPACT_ATOMS: atom_id res chain seq x y z
N MET A 1 3.08 -20.91 24.84
CA MET A 1 2.42 -20.03 23.86
C MET A 1 3.51 -19.56 22.93
N ARG A 2 3.48 -19.91 21.64
CA ARG A 2 4.40 -19.30 20.68
C ARG A 2 3.81 -17.93 20.40
N GLU A 3 4.46 -16.86 20.84
CA GLU A 3 4.13 -15.52 20.33
C GLU A 3 4.19 -15.58 18.81
N ASN A 4 3.22 -14.94 18.15
CA ASN A 4 3.07 -14.98 16.70
C ASN A 4 4.33 -14.38 16.07
N MET A 5 5.22 -15.22 15.52
CA MET A 5 6.32 -14.77 14.67
C MET A 5 5.77 -13.91 13.53
N ILE A 6 6.52 -12.87 13.17
CA ILE A 6 6.16 -12.01 12.05
C ILE A 6 6.03 -12.84 10.78
N LYS A 7 4.94 -12.59 10.04
CA LYS A 7 4.80 -13.08 8.67
C LYS A 7 5.00 -11.92 7.71
N VAL A 8 6.12 -11.93 7.01
CA VAL A 8 6.37 -11.01 5.91
C VAL A 8 5.42 -11.38 4.77
N VAL A 9 4.73 -10.37 4.23
CA VAL A 9 3.82 -10.53 3.09
C VAL A 9 4.63 -10.87 1.84
N ASP A 10 4.16 -11.76 0.98
CA ASP A 10 4.92 -12.08 -0.24
C ASP A 10 4.86 -10.93 -1.27
N GLY A 11 6.04 -10.55 -1.77
CA GLY A 11 6.20 -9.60 -2.86
C GLY A 11 6.21 -10.27 -4.24
N GLU A 12 6.33 -9.46 -5.30
CA GLU A 12 6.63 -9.99 -6.62
C GLU A 12 8.09 -10.45 -6.64
N TYR A 13 8.33 -11.74 -6.79
CA TYR A 13 9.68 -12.29 -6.89
C TYR A 13 10.39 -11.74 -8.13
N VAL A 14 11.57 -11.15 -7.93
CA VAL A 14 12.41 -10.59 -8.99
C VAL A 14 13.47 -11.60 -9.41
N LYS A 15 14.36 -11.99 -8.48
CA LYS A 15 15.47 -12.92 -8.74
C LYS A 15 16.12 -13.40 -7.44
N THR A 16 16.90 -14.47 -7.58
CA THR A 16 17.83 -14.99 -6.58
C THR A 16 19.26 -14.66 -6.97
N LEU A 17 20.06 -14.24 -6.00
CA LEU A 17 21.50 -14.00 -6.09
C LEU A 17 22.23 -14.84 -5.02
N TYR A 18 23.48 -15.20 -5.30
CA TYR A 18 24.37 -15.87 -4.34
C TYR A 18 25.50 -14.94 -3.86
N GLU A 19 25.75 -13.87 -4.63
CA GLU A 19 26.65 -12.78 -4.31
C GLU A 19 26.04 -11.48 -4.85
N GLY A 20 26.33 -10.35 -4.21
CA GLY A 20 25.85 -9.05 -4.65
C GLY A 20 26.22 -7.94 -3.67
N ASN A 21 26.38 -6.73 -4.20
CA ASN A 21 26.51 -5.52 -3.39
C ASN A 21 25.12 -5.05 -2.97
N LEU A 22 24.90 -4.85 -1.67
CA LEU A 22 23.62 -4.42 -1.11
C LEU A 22 23.12 -3.09 -1.74
N GLU A 23 24.01 -2.14 -2.00
CA GLU A 23 23.64 -0.85 -2.60
C GLU A 23 23.14 -1.01 -4.04
N GLU A 24 23.75 -1.89 -4.83
CA GLU A 24 23.30 -2.19 -6.20
C GLU A 24 21.90 -2.83 -6.19
N ILE A 25 21.68 -3.77 -5.27
CA ILE A 25 20.38 -4.44 -5.11
C ILE A 25 19.29 -3.46 -4.68
N ILE A 26 19.58 -2.57 -3.73
CA ILE A 26 18.66 -1.53 -3.24
C ILE A 26 18.24 -0.60 -4.38
N ASN A 27 19.18 -0.16 -5.21
CA ASN A 27 18.88 0.71 -6.34
C ASN A 27 18.08 -0.01 -7.44
N GLU A 28 18.26 -1.31 -7.63
CA GLU A 28 17.52 -2.09 -8.62
C GLU A 28 16.05 -2.31 -8.23
N ILE A 29 15.78 -2.55 -6.95
CA ILE A 29 14.43 -2.86 -6.47
C ILE A 29 13.56 -1.61 -6.29
N ASP A 30 14.17 -0.48 -5.91
CA ASP A 30 13.53 0.78 -5.51
C ASP A 30 12.58 0.64 -4.30
N THR A 31 11.52 -0.17 -4.40
CA THR A 31 10.58 -0.48 -3.31
C THR A 31 10.28 -1.99 -3.21
N GLY A 32 10.48 -2.57 -2.03
CA GLY A 32 10.27 -4.00 -1.77
C GLY A 32 11.06 -4.52 -0.57
N TYR A 33 11.46 -5.79 -0.60
CA TYR A 33 12.38 -6.34 0.38
C TYR A 33 13.41 -7.29 -0.22
N ILE A 34 14.54 -7.39 0.48
CA ILE A 34 15.62 -8.34 0.21
C ILE A 34 15.61 -9.36 1.33
N LEU A 35 15.46 -10.63 0.99
CA LEU A 35 15.51 -11.76 1.90
C LEU A 35 16.88 -12.45 1.78
N ILE A 36 17.60 -12.53 2.89
CA ILE A 36 18.89 -13.20 2.99
C ILE A 36 18.70 -14.46 3.84
N LEU A 37 18.95 -15.62 3.24
CA LEU A 37 18.85 -16.92 3.87
C LEU A 37 20.24 -17.50 4.09
N VAL A 38 20.53 -17.91 5.31
CA VAL A 38 21.78 -18.59 5.67
C VAL A 38 21.44 -19.83 6.49
N LYS A 39 21.98 -20.98 6.09
CA LYS A 39 21.85 -22.21 6.86
C LYS A 39 23.12 -22.48 7.67
N GLU A 40 23.03 -22.46 8.99
CA GLU A 40 24.14 -22.79 9.88
C GLU A 40 23.77 -24.03 10.73
N GLY A 41 24.36 -25.17 10.39
CA GLY A 41 23.98 -26.46 11.00
C GLY A 41 22.51 -26.81 10.75
N ASN A 42 21.72 -26.87 11.83
CA ASN A 42 20.28 -27.16 11.78
C ASN A 42 19.40 -25.90 11.78
N LYS A 43 19.98 -24.71 11.94
CA LYS A 43 19.23 -23.45 11.98
C LYS A 43 19.17 -22.80 10.61
N LEU A 44 18.03 -22.19 10.31
CA LEU A 44 17.84 -21.34 9.15
C LEU A 44 17.70 -19.90 9.64
N HIS A 45 18.66 -19.07 9.25
CA HIS A 45 18.66 -17.65 9.53
C HIS A 45 18.03 -16.91 8.36
N GLU A 46 17.05 -16.08 8.66
CA GLU A 46 16.32 -15.27 7.69
C GLU A 46 16.51 -13.81 8.07
N GLY A 47 17.05 -13.02 7.14
CA GLY A 47 17.23 -11.59 7.30
C GLY A 47 16.50 -10.83 6.21
N TYR A 48 15.60 -9.94 6.61
CA TYR A 48 14.80 -9.11 5.74
C TYR A 48 15.30 -7.67 5.81
N ILE A 49 15.54 -7.09 4.65
CA ILE A 49 15.84 -5.65 4.49
C ILE A 49 14.70 -5.07 3.65
N PHE A 50 13.89 -4.21 4.27
CA PHE A 50 12.82 -3.49 3.59
C PHE A 50 13.35 -2.20 3.00
N VAL A 51 13.02 -1.97 1.73
CA VAL A 51 13.49 -0.84 0.93
C VAL A 51 12.27 -0.08 0.42
N GLU A 52 12.33 1.23 0.47
CA GLU A 52 11.33 2.13 -0.10
C GLU A 52 12.03 3.36 -0.69
N ASP A 53 11.68 3.71 -1.92
CA ASP A 53 12.28 4.80 -2.69
C ASP A 53 13.83 4.79 -2.64
N GLY A 54 14.42 3.59 -2.81
CA GLY A 54 15.87 3.35 -2.82
C GLY A 54 16.56 3.46 -1.45
N LYS A 55 15.81 3.52 -0.35
CA LYS A 55 16.34 3.63 1.02
C LYS A 55 15.91 2.46 1.88
N ILE A 56 16.80 2.00 2.76
CA ILE A 56 16.44 1.01 3.77
C ILE A 56 15.53 1.68 4.80
N VAL A 57 14.32 1.16 4.95
CA VAL A 57 13.31 1.69 5.88
C VAL A 57 12.99 0.73 7.03
N GLY A 58 13.40 -0.54 6.93
CA GLY A 58 13.13 -1.53 7.96
C GLY A 58 14.04 -2.74 7.88
N CYS A 59 14.29 -3.38 9.01
CA CYS A 59 15.10 -4.60 9.09
C CYS A 59 14.45 -5.60 10.05
N TYR A 60 14.43 -6.87 9.67
CA TYR A 60 13.92 -7.95 10.52
C TYR A 60 14.81 -9.18 10.37
N TYR A 61 15.15 -9.81 11.49
CA TYR A 61 15.93 -11.04 11.52
C TYR A 61 15.19 -12.09 12.34
N THR A 62 15.24 -13.33 11.89
CA THR A 62 14.80 -14.49 12.68
C THR A 62 15.66 -15.73 12.43
N ASP A 63 15.74 -16.61 13.43
CA ASP A 63 16.30 -17.97 13.27
C ASP A 63 15.22 -19.05 13.10
N SER A 64 13.97 -18.63 12.83
CA SER A 64 12.78 -19.48 12.69
C SER A 64 12.39 -20.32 13.91
N GLU A 65 13.11 -20.21 15.04
CA GLU A 65 12.91 -21.07 16.20
C GLU A 65 12.70 -20.29 17.50
N SER A 66 13.54 -19.30 17.77
CA SER A 66 13.72 -18.76 19.11
C SER A 66 14.07 -17.28 19.16
N THR A 67 14.59 -16.72 18.07
CA THR A 67 15.11 -15.36 18.05
C THR A 67 14.42 -14.56 16.98
N GLU A 68 13.91 -13.39 17.35
CA GLU A 68 13.46 -12.34 16.45
C GLU A 68 14.15 -11.03 16.84
N VAL A 69 14.64 -10.30 15.85
CA VAL A 69 15.29 -8.99 16.06
C VAL A 69 14.71 -8.00 15.05
N PHE A 70 14.19 -6.88 15.56
CA PHE A 70 13.51 -5.86 14.78
C PHE A 70 14.36 -4.59 14.72
N GLY A 71 14.36 -3.91 13.57
CA GLY A 71 15.02 -2.61 13.36
C GLY A 71 16.56 -2.60 13.47
N ASN A 72 17.20 -3.77 13.60
CA ASN A 72 18.65 -3.89 13.70
C ASN A 72 19.27 -4.22 12.34
N LYS A 73 19.77 -3.18 11.68
CA LYS A 73 20.36 -3.28 10.35
C LYS A 73 21.64 -4.12 10.34
N GLU A 74 22.51 -3.92 11.33
CA GLU A 74 23.79 -4.61 11.44
C GLU A 74 23.59 -6.13 11.49
N LYS A 75 22.61 -6.59 12.27
CA LYS A 75 22.34 -8.02 12.44
C LYS A 75 21.94 -8.73 11.14
N VAL A 76 21.17 -8.04 10.29
CA VAL A 76 20.75 -8.57 8.98
C VAL A 76 21.91 -8.52 7.98
N ILE A 77 22.67 -7.42 7.96
CA ILE A 77 23.82 -7.25 7.06
C ILE A 77 24.94 -8.27 7.35
N GLU A 78 25.13 -8.67 8.61
CA GLU A 78 26.08 -9.73 8.98
C GLU A 78 25.87 -11.03 8.18
N LEU A 79 24.62 -11.35 7.79
CA LEU A 79 24.31 -12.55 7.00
C LEU A 79 24.92 -12.51 5.60
N LEU A 80 25.21 -11.31 5.05
CA LEU A 80 25.87 -11.16 3.75
C LEU A 80 27.32 -11.67 3.76
N ASN A 81 27.95 -11.78 4.94
CA ASN A 81 29.33 -12.26 5.07
C ASN A 81 29.46 -13.79 5.00
N TYR A 82 28.35 -14.53 5.02
CA TYR A 82 28.37 -15.98 4.91
C TYR A 82 28.58 -16.42 3.46
N GLU A 83 29.43 -17.44 3.25
CA GLU A 83 29.70 -17.98 1.92
C GLU A 83 28.49 -18.74 1.33
N ASN A 84 27.69 -19.38 2.19
CA ASN A 84 26.55 -20.22 1.80
C ASN A 84 25.20 -19.49 1.85
N LYS A 85 25.21 -18.16 1.75
CA LYS A 85 24.00 -17.35 1.73
C LYS A 85 23.24 -17.47 0.40
N VAL A 86 21.94 -17.23 0.46
CA VAL A 86 21.06 -17.04 -0.69
C VAL A 86 20.33 -15.72 -0.49
N ILE A 87 20.27 -14.88 -1.52
CA ILE A 87 19.64 -13.56 -1.48
C ILE A 87 18.49 -13.56 -2.48
N ASP A 88 17.26 -13.53 -2.00
CA ASP A 88 16.07 -13.38 -2.83
C ASP A 88 15.55 -11.94 -2.78
N ILE A 89 15.14 -11.41 -3.93
CA ILE A 89 14.70 -10.03 -4.10
C ILE A 89 13.22 -10.02 -4.47
N TYR A 90 12.42 -9.24 -3.75
CA TYR A 90 10.98 -9.16 -3.92
C TYR A 90 10.51 -7.72 -4.01
N LYS A 91 9.84 -7.37 -5.11
CA LYS A 91 9.31 -6.03 -5.33
C LYS A 91 7.96 -5.85 -4.63
N TYR A 92 7.74 -4.66 -4.08
CA TYR A 92 6.44 -4.23 -3.56
C TYR A 92 5.93 -3.02 -4.35
N ASN A 93 4.61 -2.87 -4.37
CA ASN A 93 3.98 -1.58 -4.62
C ASN A 93 3.90 -0.77 -3.31
N LYS A 94 3.53 0.51 -3.41
CA LYS A 94 3.41 1.39 -2.23
C LYS A 94 2.40 0.88 -1.20
N ASP A 95 1.34 0.18 -1.60
CA ASP A 95 0.35 -0.31 -0.65
C ASP A 95 0.86 -1.48 0.19
N LYS A 96 1.60 -2.43 -0.40
CA LYS A 96 2.20 -3.55 0.33
C LYS A 96 3.24 -3.11 1.36
N ILE A 97 4.11 -2.16 1.02
CA ILE A 97 5.11 -1.66 1.99
C ILE A 97 4.44 -0.92 3.15
N ASN A 98 3.41 -0.13 2.86
CA ASN A 98 2.64 0.58 3.88
C ASN A 98 1.88 -0.38 4.79
N LEU A 99 1.32 -1.46 4.24
CA LEU A 99 0.71 -2.51 5.04
C LEU A 99 1.73 -3.15 6.00
N MET A 100 2.95 -3.46 5.52
CA MET A 100 3.98 -4.02 6.39
C MET A 100 4.33 -3.07 7.54
N LYS A 101 4.47 -1.76 7.26
CA LYS A 101 4.68 -0.72 8.29
C LYS A 101 3.55 -0.68 9.31
N TRP A 102 2.31 -0.86 8.85
CA TRP A 102 1.14 -0.86 9.71
C TRP A 102 1.03 -2.11 10.58
N LEU A 103 1.28 -3.29 10.01
CA LEU A 103 1.22 -4.56 10.74
C LEU A 103 2.33 -4.71 11.78
N TYR A 104 3.54 -4.25 11.45
CA TYR A 104 4.76 -4.50 12.25
C TYR A 104 5.64 -3.26 12.36
N PRO A 105 5.16 -2.17 12.98
CA PRO A 105 5.89 -0.90 13.07
C PRO A 105 7.29 -1.04 13.70
N GLU A 106 7.49 -2.02 14.58
CA GLU A 106 8.76 -2.35 15.22
C GLU A 106 9.89 -2.70 14.24
N ILE A 107 9.58 -3.26 13.06
CA ILE A 107 10.56 -3.53 11.99
C ILE A 107 11.14 -2.23 11.43
N PHE A 108 10.30 -1.19 11.38
CA PHE A 108 10.57 0.07 10.68
C PHE A 108 11.08 1.18 11.61
N ALA A 109 11.24 0.89 12.90
CA ALA A 109 11.86 1.78 13.89
C ALA A 109 13.40 1.72 13.84
N CYS A 110 13.99 1.69 12.65
CA CYS A 110 15.45 1.60 12.46
C CYS A 110 16.17 2.79 13.10
N LYS A 111 17.16 2.51 13.96
CA LYS A 111 18.07 3.53 14.50
C LYS A 111 19.21 3.74 13.53
N ASP A 112 19.19 4.81 12.74
CA ASP A 112 20.36 5.21 11.97
C ASP A 112 21.52 5.56 12.92
N THR A 113 22.60 4.76 12.89
CA THR A 113 23.84 5.02 13.62
C THR A 113 24.71 6.11 12.98
N ASN A 114 24.31 6.66 11.83
CA ASN A 114 25.04 7.72 11.13
C ASN A 114 24.37 9.10 11.27
N LYS A 115 24.32 9.63 12.50
CA LYS A 115 24.27 11.09 12.71
C LYS A 115 25.70 11.63 12.71
N VAL A 116 26.27 11.88 11.53
CA VAL A 116 27.37 12.83 11.37
C VAL A 116 26.94 13.87 10.35
N SER A 117 26.34 14.93 10.90
CA SER A 117 26.29 16.31 10.40
C SER A 117 26.84 16.55 8.99
N GLU A 118 25.97 16.53 7.98
CA GLU A 118 26.21 17.33 6.80
C GLU A 118 25.63 18.73 7.04
N LYS A 119 26.56 19.68 6.95
CA LYS A 119 26.41 21.08 7.29
C LYS A 119 25.42 21.74 6.35
N ASN A 120 24.59 22.57 6.97
CA ASN A 120 24.00 23.76 6.38
C ASN A 120 25.07 24.52 5.58
N GLU A 121 24.92 24.56 4.27
CA GLU A 121 25.45 25.64 3.45
C GLU A 121 24.26 26.45 2.94
N ASP A 122 24.20 27.66 3.51
CA ASP A 122 23.41 28.84 3.18
C ASP A 122 22.77 28.85 1.79
N MET A 123 21.51 29.30 1.72
CA MET A 123 21.11 30.41 0.85
C MET A 123 19.75 31.02 1.27
N SER A 124 19.84 32.25 1.74
CA SER A 124 18.85 33.35 1.71
C SER A 124 17.57 33.27 2.55
N GLU A 125 17.66 33.96 3.69
CA GLU A 125 16.65 34.78 4.36
C GLU A 125 15.24 34.87 3.73
N LYS A 126 14.37 33.92 4.05
CA LYS A 126 12.93 34.18 4.17
C LYS A 126 12.40 33.39 5.35
N ARG A 127 12.46 33.99 6.55
CA ARG A 127 11.80 33.57 7.82
C ARG A 127 11.05 32.23 7.69
N ASP A 128 11.82 31.14 7.65
CA ASP A 128 11.27 29.81 7.40
C ASP A 128 10.51 29.39 8.64
N ILE A 129 9.19 29.53 8.60
CA ILE A 129 8.33 28.68 9.39
C ILE A 129 8.61 27.29 8.85
N VAL A 130 9.44 26.52 9.57
CA VAL A 130 9.78 25.15 9.20
C VAL A 130 8.48 24.35 9.26
N GLU A 131 7.85 24.19 8.10
CA GLU A 131 6.65 23.37 7.91
C GLU A 131 6.91 21.97 8.49
N LYS A 132 6.11 21.55 9.47
CA LYS A 132 6.29 20.28 10.18
C LYS A 132 5.47 19.17 9.51
N TYR A 133 6.03 18.54 8.50
CA TYR A 133 5.43 17.37 7.87
C TYR A 133 5.48 16.15 8.81
N LEU A 134 4.34 15.48 8.97
CA LEU A 134 4.21 14.21 9.68
C LEU A 134 4.47 13.06 8.71
N ASN A 135 5.23 12.06 9.15
CA ASN A 135 5.45 10.84 8.38
C ASN A 135 4.31 9.83 8.65
N ILE A 136 3.09 10.15 8.21
CA ILE A 136 1.89 9.31 8.31
C ILE A 136 1.24 9.17 6.93
N LYS A 137 0.52 8.07 6.67
CA LYS A 137 -0.40 7.97 5.52
C LYS A 137 -1.78 8.39 5.99
N LEU A 138 -2.36 9.38 5.32
CA LEU A 138 -3.65 9.93 5.72
C LEU A 138 -4.78 9.15 5.03
N ASP A 139 -5.51 8.33 5.78
CA ASP A 139 -6.69 7.62 5.27
C ASP A 139 -7.97 8.30 5.79
N ILE A 140 -8.38 9.37 5.10
CA ILE A 140 -9.63 10.04 5.43
C ILE A 140 -10.79 9.31 4.75
N PRO A 141 -11.75 8.73 5.50
CA PRO A 141 -12.87 8.03 4.91
C PRO A 141 -13.76 9.00 4.15
N LEU A 142 -13.79 8.88 2.83
CA LEU A 142 -14.70 9.59 1.94
C LEU A 142 -16.07 8.88 1.93
N ASP A 143 -17.14 9.65 1.72
CA ASP A 143 -18.53 9.15 1.77
C ASP A 143 -19.18 9.26 0.38
N ASN A 144 -20.46 9.64 0.31
CA ASN A 144 -21.18 9.88 -0.93
C ASN A 144 -20.56 11.04 -1.71
N LEU A 145 -19.96 10.71 -2.85
CA LEU A 145 -19.53 11.67 -3.85
C LEU A 145 -20.74 12.47 -4.36
N ILE A 146 -20.68 13.79 -4.19
CA ILE A 146 -21.67 14.73 -4.72
C ILE A 146 -21.31 15.09 -6.15
N GLU A 147 -20.04 15.45 -6.39
CA GLU A 147 -19.55 15.90 -7.68
C GLU A 147 -18.06 15.58 -7.81
N ALA A 148 -17.66 15.08 -8.98
CA ALA A 148 -16.25 14.83 -9.30
C ALA A 148 -15.69 15.95 -10.17
N ASN A 149 -14.42 16.29 -9.95
CA ASN A 149 -13.65 17.23 -10.77
C ASN A 149 -14.36 18.58 -11.06
N THR A 150 -15.01 19.17 -10.05
CA THR A 150 -15.68 20.47 -10.19
C THR A 150 -14.76 21.63 -9.83
N LYS A 151 -14.79 22.70 -10.63
CA LYS A 151 -14.11 23.96 -10.27
C LYS A 151 -14.98 24.90 -9.44
N ASP A 152 -16.26 24.59 -9.32
CA ASP A 152 -17.27 25.38 -8.61
C ASP A 152 -17.80 24.52 -7.46
N PHE A 153 -16.92 24.24 -6.48
CA PHE A 153 -17.27 23.39 -5.34
C PHE A 153 -18.02 24.18 -4.26
N GLU A 154 -17.83 25.49 -4.25
CA GLU A 154 -18.38 26.43 -3.27
C GLU A 154 -19.92 26.42 -3.29
N LYS A 155 -20.54 26.13 -4.44
CA LYS A 155 -22.00 26.01 -4.55
C LYS A 155 -22.60 24.87 -3.72
N TYR A 156 -21.79 23.89 -3.28
CA TYR A 156 -22.22 22.77 -2.44
C TYR A 156 -22.06 23.05 -0.94
N LEU A 157 -21.43 24.17 -0.55
CA LEU A 157 -21.17 24.56 0.84
C LEU A 157 -22.41 25.19 1.49
N GLU A 158 -23.46 24.37 1.68
CA GLU A 158 -24.73 24.79 2.27
C GLU A 158 -24.68 24.87 3.81
N ASP A 159 -25.36 25.85 4.37
CA ASP A 159 -25.48 26.02 5.83
C ASP A 159 -25.98 24.73 6.51
N ASN A 160 -25.38 24.40 7.67
CA ASN A 160 -25.65 23.20 8.47
C ASN A 160 -25.28 21.85 7.82
N LYS A 161 -24.58 21.84 6.68
CA LYS A 161 -23.97 20.62 6.14
C LYS A 161 -22.48 20.56 6.44
N TYR A 162 -21.99 19.33 6.56
CA TYR A 162 -20.56 19.05 6.56
C TYR A 162 -20.21 18.56 5.16
N ILE A 163 -19.20 19.17 4.54
CA ILE A 163 -18.72 18.81 3.21
C ILE A 163 -17.23 18.57 3.32
N ILE A 164 -16.74 17.52 2.67
CA ILE A 164 -15.31 17.32 2.50
C ILE A 164 -14.94 17.50 1.04
N ILE A 165 -13.95 18.36 0.81
CA ILE A 165 -13.33 18.58 -0.48
C ILE A 165 -12.07 17.73 -0.51
N ASN A 166 -11.93 16.88 -1.53
CA ASN A 166 -10.70 16.18 -1.84
C ASN A 166 -10.08 16.82 -3.09
N ALA A 167 -8.91 17.44 -2.94
CA ALA A 167 -8.19 18.07 -4.02
C ALA A 167 -6.88 17.32 -4.27
N TYR A 168 -6.66 16.87 -5.51
CA TYR A 168 -5.43 16.17 -5.87
C TYR A 168 -4.90 16.60 -7.24
N ARG A 169 -3.57 16.60 -7.40
CA ARG A 169 -2.91 16.92 -8.67
C ARG A 169 -1.57 16.21 -8.79
N LYS A 170 -1.04 16.21 -10.01
CA LYS A 170 0.33 15.78 -10.28
C LYS A 170 1.15 16.97 -10.76
N LYS A 171 2.16 17.38 -9.98
CA LYS A 171 3.05 18.50 -10.29
C LYS A 171 4.50 18.00 -10.33
N ASP A 172 5.21 18.29 -11.42
CA ASP A 172 6.60 17.87 -11.63
C ASP A 172 6.84 16.36 -11.39
N GLY A 173 5.86 15.53 -11.76
CA GLY A 173 5.91 14.09 -11.60
C GLY A 173 5.48 13.57 -10.22
N LYS A 174 5.29 14.45 -9.23
CA LYS A 174 4.92 14.12 -7.86
C LYS A 174 3.41 14.31 -7.64
N PHE A 175 2.82 13.45 -6.82
CA PHE A 175 1.42 13.56 -6.43
C PHE A 175 1.28 14.41 -5.18
N GLU A 176 0.32 15.32 -5.22
CA GLU A 176 -0.12 16.12 -4.09
C GLU A 176 -1.61 15.80 -3.89
N ASN A 177 -2.01 15.60 -2.65
CA ASN A 177 -3.37 15.26 -2.27
C ASN A 177 -3.76 16.07 -1.03
N GLY A 178 -5.02 16.40 -0.86
CA GLY A 178 -5.44 16.99 0.39
C GLY A 178 -6.91 17.21 0.53
N TYR A 179 -7.27 17.49 1.77
CA TYR A 179 -8.62 17.41 2.27
C TYR A 179 -8.95 18.69 3.01
N ILE A 180 -10.11 19.27 2.73
CA ILE A 180 -10.68 20.35 3.53
C ILE A 180 -12.07 19.94 3.98
N ILE A 181 -12.31 19.96 5.29
CA ILE A 181 -13.64 19.77 5.86
C ILE A 181 -14.25 21.15 6.11
N TYR A 182 -15.43 21.37 5.54
CA TYR A 182 -16.26 22.55 5.73
C TYR A 182 -17.48 22.24 6.60
N LYS A 183 -17.87 23.21 7.42
CA LYS A 183 -19.19 23.30 8.04
C LYS A 183 -19.88 24.53 7.47
N GLY A 184 -20.89 24.35 6.62
CA GLY A 184 -21.38 25.43 5.77
C GLY A 184 -20.25 25.97 4.90
N GLN A 185 -20.06 27.29 4.89
CA GLN A 185 -18.98 27.95 4.15
C GLN A 185 -17.67 28.07 4.95
N THR A 186 -17.62 27.60 6.20
CA THR A 186 -16.46 27.76 7.06
C THR A 186 -15.56 26.51 7.01
N PRO A 187 -14.29 26.64 6.58
CA PRO A 187 -13.33 25.54 6.67
C PRO A 187 -12.96 25.33 8.14
N ILE A 188 -13.11 24.10 8.62
CA ILE A 188 -12.87 23.74 10.02
C ILE A 188 -11.66 22.83 10.19
N ALA A 189 -11.28 22.08 9.15
CA ALA A 189 -10.15 21.18 9.19
C ALA A 189 -9.46 21.06 7.84
N ALA A 190 -8.13 20.87 7.83
CA ALA A 190 -7.39 20.58 6.61
C ALA A 190 -6.24 19.60 6.84
N ALA A 191 -5.92 18.84 5.80
CA ALA A 191 -4.73 18.01 5.70
C ALA A 191 -4.20 17.99 4.27
N TYR A 192 -2.90 18.09 4.10
CA TYR A 192 -2.22 18.13 2.82
C TYR A 192 -1.09 17.11 2.82
N GLU A 193 -1.09 16.21 1.85
CA GLU A 193 -0.12 15.14 1.67
C GLU A 193 0.69 15.36 0.41
N CYS A 194 2.01 15.25 0.53
CA CYS A 194 2.95 15.23 -0.57
C CYS A 194 4.11 14.27 -0.27
N ASP A 195 5.16 14.29 -1.10
CA ASP A 195 6.34 13.46 -0.93
C ASP A 195 7.16 13.77 0.34
N LEU A 196 6.95 14.93 0.97
CA LEU A 196 7.57 15.30 2.24
C LEU A 196 6.81 14.73 3.45
N GLY A 197 5.59 14.23 3.26
CA GLY A 197 4.69 13.74 4.30
C GLY A 197 3.39 14.53 4.35
N VAL A 198 2.81 14.64 5.55
CA VAL A 198 1.49 15.23 5.77
C VAL A 198 1.58 16.50 6.60
N LEU A 199 1.08 17.62 6.07
CA LEU A 199 0.76 18.83 6.83
C LEU A 199 -0.68 18.76 7.31
N LEU A 200 -0.94 19.33 8.49
CA LEU A 200 -2.27 19.42 9.08
C LEU A 200 -2.60 20.87 9.44
N GLY A 201 -3.88 21.19 9.52
CA GLY A 201 -4.35 22.46 10.07
C GLY A 201 -4.13 23.63 9.13
N LYS A 202 -3.77 24.77 9.70
CA LYS A 202 -3.67 26.04 8.97
C LYS A 202 -2.65 26.00 7.83
N ASP A 203 -1.47 25.42 8.09
CA ASP A 203 -0.42 25.30 7.08
C ASP A 203 -0.88 24.46 5.88
N ALA A 204 -1.63 23.37 6.15
CA ALA A 204 -2.24 22.54 5.10
C ALA A 204 -3.32 23.31 4.32
N TYR A 205 -4.15 24.08 5.02
CA TYR A 205 -5.20 24.89 4.39
C TYR A 205 -4.61 25.93 3.44
N GLU A 206 -3.54 26.63 3.82
CA GLU A 206 -2.87 27.62 2.97
C GLU A 206 -2.34 26.98 1.67
N LYS A 207 -1.73 25.79 1.74
CA LYS A 207 -1.30 25.04 0.54
C LYS A 207 -2.48 24.64 -0.34
N LEU A 208 -3.58 24.22 0.28
CA LEU A 208 -4.77 23.80 -0.47
C LEU A 208 -5.48 24.97 -1.13
N GLU A 209 -5.51 26.17 -0.53
CA GLU A 209 -6.04 27.37 -1.20
C GLU A 209 -5.26 27.75 -2.46
N GLU A 210 -3.94 27.54 -2.48
CA GLU A 210 -3.13 27.69 -3.69
C GLU A 210 -3.43 26.58 -4.71
N MET A 211 -3.61 25.36 -4.24
CA MET A 211 -3.87 24.19 -5.08
C MET A 211 -5.24 24.25 -5.76
N LEU A 212 -6.28 24.71 -5.07
CA LEU A 212 -7.65 24.84 -5.61
C LEU A 212 -7.72 25.85 -6.77
N LYS A 213 -6.78 26.80 -6.86
CA LYS A 213 -6.68 27.78 -7.95
C LYS A 213 -6.00 27.23 -9.21
N ASP A 214 -5.35 26.07 -9.12
CA ASP A 214 -4.66 25.45 -10.25
C ASP A 214 -5.65 24.73 -11.16
N GLU A 215 -5.56 25.01 -12.46
CA GLU A 215 -6.40 24.43 -13.50
C GLU A 215 -6.26 22.90 -13.56
N ASN A 216 -5.07 22.37 -13.24
CA ASN A 216 -4.78 20.93 -13.29
C ASN A 216 -5.21 20.16 -12.02
N THR A 217 -5.67 20.85 -10.99
CA THR A 217 -6.16 20.20 -9.77
C THR A 217 -7.52 19.56 -10.02
N VAL A 218 -7.66 18.28 -9.69
CA VAL A 218 -8.96 17.62 -9.62
C VAL A 218 -9.54 17.87 -8.25
N ILE A 219 -10.81 18.28 -8.21
CA ILE A 219 -11.51 18.64 -6.98
C ILE A 219 -12.80 17.83 -6.92
N ASP A 220 -12.87 16.92 -5.95
CA ASP A 220 -14.04 16.11 -5.69
C ASP A 220 -14.73 16.58 -4.41
N VAL A 221 -16.05 16.56 -4.43
CA VAL A 221 -16.90 17.04 -3.34
C VAL A 221 -17.69 15.87 -2.79
N TYR A 222 -17.61 15.65 -1.48
CA TYR A 222 -18.32 14.58 -0.81
C TYR A 222 -19.21 15.16 0.29
N GLU A 223 -20.39 14.56 0.44
CA GLU A 223 -21.21 14.80 1.61
C GLU A 223 -20.49 14.23 2.83
N TYR A 224 -20.54 14.94 3.95
CA TYR A 224 -19.94 14.51 5.19
C TYR A 224 -20.91 14.68 6.35
N ASN A 225 -20.56 14.15 7.52
CA ASN A 225 -21.41 14.31 8.70
C ASN A 225 -20.60 14.65 9.94
N GLU A 226 -21.28 15.32 10.87
CA GLU A 226 -20.69 15.82 12.11
C GLU A 226 -20.00 14.72 12.92
N LYS A 227 -20.60 13.53 12.99
CA LYS A 227 -20.04 12.40 13.77
C LYS A 227 -18.69 11.97 13.22
N LYS A 228 -18.57 11.81 11.90
CA LYS A 228 -17.29 11.45 11.25
C LYS A 228 -16.26 12.56 11.41
N THR A 229 -16.66 13.83 11.24
CA THR A 229 -15.78 14.97 11.50
C THR A 229 -15.23 14.94 12.91
N HIS A 230 -16.06 14.66 13.91
CA HIS A 230 -15.64 14.58 15.30
C HIS A 230 -14.57 13.51 15.50
N VAL A 231 -14.80 12.29 14.98
CA VAL A 231 -13.83 11.19 15.06
C VAL A 231 -12.49 11.55 14.41
N ILE A 232 -12.52 12.15 13.21
CA ILE A 232 -11.27 12.59 12.55
C ILE A 232 -10.54 13.64 13.39
N LEU A 233 -11.26 14.62 13.94
CA LEU A 233 -10.66 15.68 14.73
C LEU A 233 -10.21 15.21 16.12
N GLU A 234 -10.72 14.10 16.63
CA GLU A 234 -10.20 13.42 17.82
C GLU A 234 -8.90 12.66 17.51
N LEU A 235 -8.84 11.97 16.37
CA LEU A 235 -7.63 11.25 15.93
C LEU A 235 -6.51 12.20 15.50
N TYR A 236 -6.86 13.28 14.81
CA TYR A 236 -5.95 14.28 14.27
C TYR A 236 -6.38 15.70 14.69
N PRO A 237 -6.28 16.05 15.98
CA PRO A 237 -6.70 17.37 16.48
C PRO A 237 -5.95 18.54 15.83
N GLN A 238 -4.73 18.28 15.34
CA GLN A 238 -3.89 19.23 14.61
C GLN A 238 -4.48 19.63 13.24
N MET A 239 -5.47 18.89 12.73
CA MET A 239 -6.19 19.27 11.51
C MET A 239 -7.05 20.52 11.68
N LYS A 240 -7.42 20.89 12.91
CA LYS A 240 -8.31 22.04 13.16
C LYS A 240 -7.67 23.34 12.64
N ILE A 241 -8.43 24.10 11.88
CA ILE A 241 -7.99 25.41 11.34
C ILE A 241 -8.39 26.55 12.29
N LEU A 242 -9.53 26.42 12.95
CA LEU A 242 -10.07 27.39 13.89
C LEU A 242 -9.90 26.89 15.32
N ASP A 243 -9.16 27.63 16.15
CA ASP A 243 -9.25 27.50 17.60
C ASP A 243 -10.55 28.16 18.07
N GLU A 244 -11.37 27.44 18.84
CA GLU A 244 -12.63 27.95 19.41
C GLU A 244 -12.45 29.19 20.30
N ASN A 245 -11.20 29.61 20.56
CA ASN A 245 -10.86 30.80 21.33
C ASN A 245 -10.88 32.11 20.52
N GLU A 246 -10.75 32.11 19.19
CA GLU A 246 -10.66 33.39 18.44
C GLU A 246 -12.03 34.00 18.08
N ASN A 247 -13.12 33.22 18.03
CA ASN A 247 -14.44 33.74 17.64
C ASN A 247 -15.36 34.16 18.79
N LYS A 248 -14.87 34.25 20.03
CA LYS A 248 -15.66 34.81 21.16
C LYS A 248 -15.58 36.34 21.32
N SER A 249 -15.07 37.08 20.32
CA SER A 249 -15.02 38.55 20.38
C SER A 249 -16.14 39.29 19.63
N SER A 250 -16.99 38.62 18.86
CA SER A 250 -18.15 39.29 18.25
C SER A 250 -19.36 38.36 18.13
N GLU A 251 -20.24 38.47 19.13
CA GLU A 251 -21.73 38.46 19.02
C GLU A 251 -22.37 37.79 20.24
N LYS A 252 -22.64 38.66 21.22
CA LYS A 252 -23.79 38.67 22.14
C LYS A 252 -24.50 37.34 22.44
N ALA A 253 -24.29 36.89 23.68
CA ALA A 253 -25.33 36.65 24.68
C ALA A 253 -26.68 36.13 24.17
N ASP A 254 -26.92 34.82 24.32
CA ASP A 254 -27.78 34.34 25.39
C ASP A 254 -27.66 32.81 25.58
N SER A 255 -27.33 32.43 26.81
CA SER A 255 -27.74 31.20 27.53
C SER A 255 -27.76 29.82 26.82
N LEU A 256 -26.78 28.97 27.15
CA LEU A 256 -26.95 27.79 28.02
C LEU A 256 -25.66 26.96 28.15
N GLU A 257 -25.45 26.47 29.36
CA GLU A 257 -24.27 25.84 29.93
C GLU A 257 -24.09 24.36 29.51
N SER A 258 -22.85 23.93 29.28
CA SER A 258 -22.15 22.87 30.05
C SER A 258 -20.86 22.47 29.31
N GLU A 259 -19.70 22.93 29.77
CA GLU A 259 -18.70 22.12 30.48
C GLU A 259 -18.00 21.05 29.62
N GLY A 260 -16.79 21.38 29.16
CA GLY A 260 -15.79 20.48 28.63
C GLY A 260 -14.42 21.15 28.79
N SER A 261 -13.88 21.09 30.01
CA SER A 261 -12.67 21.79 30.43
C SER A 261 -11.43 21.29 29.68
N ILE A 262 -10.62 22.25 29.25
CA ILE A 262 -9.30 22.11 28.64
C ILE A 262 -8.37 21.39 29.62
N THR A 263 -7.90 20.20 29.26
CA THR A 263 -6.89 19.44 30.03
C THR A 263 -5.52 19.57 29.38
N THR A 264 -4.59 20.11 30.16
CA THR A 264 -3.17 20.29 29.84
C THR A 264 -2.41 18.97 29.89
N ALA A 265 -1.32 18.92 29.13
CA ALA A 265 -0.50 17.75 28.78
C ALA A 265 0.11 16.92 29.94
N GLU A 266 -0.20 17.20 31.20
CA GLU A 266 0.31 16.41 32.34
C GLU A 266 -0.53 15.14 32.61
N GLU A 267 -1.74 14.99 32.08
CA GLU A 267 -2.52 13.74 32.26
C GLU A 267 -2.37 12.70 31.12
N ILE A 268 -1.59 12.99 30.07
CA ILE A 268 -1.33 12.00 29.01
C ILE A 268 -0.54 10.78 29.54
N GLU A 269 0.11 10.88 30.71
CA GLU A 269 0.76 9.73 31.35
C GLU A 269 -0.22 8.78 32.08
N GLU A 270 -1.41 9.23 32.52
CA GLU A 270 -2.34 8.35 33.27
C GLU A 270 -3.39 7.63 32.41
N GLU A 271 -3.61 8.04 31.15
CA GLU A 271 -4.51 7.30 30.23
C GLU A 271 -3.91 6.00 29.67
N SER A 272 -2.69 5.63 30.06
CA SER A 272 -2.08 4.33 29.76
C SER A 272 -2.82 3.12 30.40
N THR A 273 -3.96 3.34 31.05
CA THR A 273 -4.76 2.30 31.72
C THR A 273 -6.09 1.97 31.04
N VAL A 274 -6.47 2.65 29.94
CA VAL A 274 -7.70 2.30 29.23
C VAL A 274 -7.45 1.03 28.40
N SER A 275 -8.18 -0.03 28.75
CA SER A 275 -8.09 -1.30 28.01
C SER A 275 -8.54 -1.14 26.56
N ARG A 276 -7.95 -1.89 25.64
CA ARG A 276 -8.31 -1.90 24.20
C ARG A 276 -9.81 -2.03 23.99
N GLU A 277 -10.47 -2.89 24.77
CA GLU A 277 -11.93 -3.11 24.67
C GLU A 277 -12.74 -1.88 25.09
N GLU A 278 -12.30 -1.11 26.09
CA GLU A 278 -12.97 0.13 26.50
C GLU A 278 -12.81 1.23 25.46
N LEU A 279 -11.64 1.36 24.83
CA LEU A 279 -11.42 2.29 23.73
C LEU A 279 -12.33 1.94 22.54
N LEU A 280 -12.36 0.68 22.12
CA LEU A 280 -13.22 0.21 21.03
C LEU A 280 -14.69 0.49 21.32
N LYS A 281 -15.14 0.22 22.55
CA LYS A 281 -16.53 0.47 22.98
C LYS A 281 -16.87 1.96 23.03
N LYS A 282 -15.96 2.81 23.56
CA LYS A 282 -16.13 4.27 23.57
C LYS A 282 -16.22 4.83 22.15
N LEU A 283 -15.39 4.32 21.23
CA LEU A 283 -15.37 4.73 19.83
C LEU A 283 -16.52 4.12 19.00
N GLY A 284 -17.30 3.20 19.57
CA GLY A 284 -18.35 2.47 18.85
C GLY A 284 -17.80 1.56 17.73
N ILE A 285 -16.51 1.25 17.78
CA ILE A 285 -15.82 0.38 16.84
C ILE A 285 -16.00 -1.05 17.35
N LYS A 286 -16.64 -1.90 16.54
CA LYS A 286 -16.68 -3.33 16.84
C LYS A 286 -15.30 -3.92 16.59
N GLU A 287 -14.91 -4.91 17.39
CA GLU A 287 -13.74 -5.71 17.02
C GLU A 287 -13.93 -6.23 15.60
N PRO A 288 -12.87 -6.16 14.77
CA PRO A 288 -12.92 -6.73 13.44
C PRO A 288 -13.30 -8.21 13.58
N ASP A 289 -14.47 -8.56 13.07
CA ASP A 289 -14.90 -9.94 13.04
C ASP A 289 -14.10 -10.70 11.96
N GLU A 290 -14.13 -12.02 12.01
CA GLU A 290 -13.44 -12.87 11.03
C GLU A 290 -13.80 -12.48 9.59
N ASN A 291 -15.04 -12.03 9.36
CA ASN A 291 -15.54 -11.64 8.04
C ASN A 291 -14.91 -10.32 7.55
N TRP A 292 -14.73 -9.33 8.44
CA TRP A 292 -13.99 -8.10 8.12
C TRP A 292 -12.52 -8.39 7.83
N ILE A 293 -11.87 -9.24 8.64
CA ILE A 293 -10.48 -9.65 8.42
C ILE A 293 -10.36 -10.38 7.08
N GLU A 294 -11.25 -11.32 6.77
CA GLU A 294 -11.28 -11.99 5.48
C GLU A 294 -11.45 -11.00 4.33
N THR A 295 -12.36 -10.03 4.45
CA THR A 295 -12.57 -9.00 3.41
C THR A 295 -11.32 -8.15 3.18
N ILE A 296 -10.67 -7.68 4.26
CA ILE A 296 -9.45 -6.89 4.15
C ILE A 296 -8.31 -7.71 3.57
N LEU A 297 -8.13 -8.96 4.03
CA LEU A 297 -7.11 -9.84 3.45
C LEU A 297 -7.42 -10.11 1.97
N GLU A 298 -8.67 -10.35 1.59
CA GLU A 298 -9.05 -10.56 0.19
C GLU A 298 -8.75 -9.35 -0.71
N ASP A 299 -8.98 -8.13 -0.22
CA ASP A 299 -8.74 -6.89 -0.98
C ASP A 299 -7.25 -6.55 -1.04
N VAL A 300 -6.52 -6.78 0.05
CA VAL A 300 -5.06 -6.59 0.12
C VAL A 300 -4.30 -7.58 -0.76
N PHE A 301 -4.75 -8.83 -0.84
CA PHE A 301 -4.11 -9.86 -1.67
C PHE A 301 -4.65 -9.90 -3.09
N ARG A 302 -5.56 -9.00 -3.46
CA ARG A 302 -6.05 -8.88 -4.82
C ARG A 302 -4.92 -8.36 -5.71
N PRO A 303 -4.51 -9.13 -6.74
CA PRO A 303 -3.57 -8.64 -7.72
C PRO A 303 -4.20 -7.47 -8.48
N SER A 304 -3.38 -6.46 -8.79
CA SER A 304 -3.76 -5.36 -9.67
C SER A 304 -4.07 -5.86 -11.07
N ASP A 305 -4.82 -5.08 -11.84
CA ASP A 305 -5.15 -5.43 -13.23
C ASP A 305 -3.87 -5.56 -14.09
N GLU A 306 -2.81 -4.80 -13.78
CA GLU A 306 -1.51 -4.90 -14.44
C GLU A 306 -0.80 -6.22 -14.10
N GLU A 307 -0.76 -6.62 -12.83
CA GLU A 307 -0.22 -7.94 -12.42
C GLU A 307 -0.98 -9.11 -13.05
N LEU A 308 -2.31 -8.99 -13.19
CA LEU A 308 -3.13 -10.00 -13.86
C LEU A 308 -2.82 -10.10 -15.37
N GLU A 309 -2.57 -8.97 -16.03
CA GLU A 309 -2.22 -8.93 -17.45
C GLU A 309 -0.80 -9.47 -17.68
N GLU A 310 0.17 -9.11 -16.85
CA GLU A 310 1.52 -9.70 -16.91
C GLU A 310 1.50 -11.22 -16.69
N LEU A 311 0.74 -11.68 -15.69
CA LEU A 311 0.57 -13.09 -15.41
C LEU A 311 -0.06 -13.82 -16.61
N LYS A 312 -1.03 -13.19 -17.27
CA LYS A 312 -1.63 -13.69 -18.50
C LYS A 312 -0.57 -13.86 -19.58
N GLU A 313 0.19 -12.82 -19.89
CA GLU A 313 1.23 -12.89 -20.94
C GLU A 313 2.29 -13.96 -20.64
N LYS A 314 2.75 -14.06 -19.38
CA LYS A 314 3.71 -15.07 -18.93
C LYS A 314 3.18 -16.50 -19.16
N ILE A 315 1.93 -16.77 -18.76
CA ILE A 315 1.28 -18.07 -18.94
C ILE A 315 1.06 -18.38 -20.43
N GLU A 316 0.53 -17.44 -21.21
CA GLU A 316 0.27 -17.63 -22.64
C GLU A 316 1.55 -17.97 -23.41
N SER A 317 2.62 -17.20 -23.18
CA SER A 317 3.92 -17.41 -23.82
C SER A 317 4.51 -18.77 -23.47
N GLU A 318 4.45 -19.21 -22.20
CA GLU A 318 4.96 -20.53 -21.81
C GLU A 318 4.13 -21.68 -22.41
N ILE A 319 2.80 -21.53 -22.48
CA ILE A 319 1.93 -22.51 -23.16
C ILE A 319 2.30 -22.63 -24.64
N VAL A 320 2.41 -21.51 -25.36
CA VAL A 320 2.82 -21.50 -26.78
C VAL A 320 4.15 -22.22 -26.93
N ASN A 321 5.14 -21.89 -26.11
CA ASN A 321 6.48 -22.47 -26.18
C ASN A 321 6.50 -23.98 -25.94
N LYS A 322 5.75 -24.49 -24.95
CA LYS A 322 5.70 -25.93 -24.66
C LYS A 322 4.92 -26.69 -25.70
N VAL A 323 3.72 -26.23 -26.06
CA VAL A 323 2.85 -26.94 -27.00
C VAL A 323 3.45 -26.94 -28.41
N LYS A 324 4.11 -25.85 -28.85
CA LYS A 324 4.75 -25.79 -30.18
C LYS A 324 5.95 -26.73 -30.33
N ARG A 325 6.57 -27.17 -29.23
CA ARG A 325 7.64 -28.17 -29.22
C ARG A 325 7.11 -29.61 -29.34
N MET A 326 5.81 -29.83 -29.17
CA MET A 326 5.22 -31.16 -29.31
C MET A 326 5.30 -31.65 -30.76
N GLU A 327 5.56 -32.95 -30.91
CA GLU A 327 5.63 -33.55 -32.24
C GLU A 327 4.25 -33.52 -32.91
N GLY A 328 4.19 -33.03 -34.16
CA GLY A 328 2.95 -32.91 -34.91
C GLY A 328 2.31 -31.52 -34.85
N VAL A 329 2.77 -30.62 -33.97
CA VAL A 329 2.26 -29.23 -33.89
C VAL A 329 2.98 -28.33 -34.88
N SER A 330 2.25 -27.56 -35.69
CA SER A 330 2.81 -26.52 -36.56
C SER A 330 2.76 -25.15 -35.91
N ASP A 331 1.64 -24.83 -35.27
CA ASP A 331 1.43 -23.53 -34.65
C ASP A 331 0.44 -23.60 -33.49
N VAL A 332 0.53 -22.64 -32.59
CA VAL A 332 -0.29 -22.56 -31.37
C VAL A 332 -0.70 -21.12 -31.17
N LEU A 333 -2.01 -20.88 -31.03
CA LEU A 333 -2.56 -19.58 -30.68
C LEU A 333 -3.32 -19.71 -29.37
N VAL A 334 -2.91 -18.92 -28.39
CA VAL A 334 -3.47 -18.92 -27.03
C VAL A 334 -4.14 -17.58 -26.81
N ASN A 335 -5.34 -17.59 -26.25
CA ASN A 335 -6.04 -16.39 -25.80
C ASN A 335 -6.72 -16.71 -24.47
N LEU A 336 -6.18 -16.18 -23.38
CA LEU A 336 -6.64 -16.36 -22.02
C LEU A 336 -7.19 -15.06 -21.46
N LYS A 337 -8.09 -15.22 -20.50
CA LYS A 337 -8.55 -14.17 -19.60
C LYS A 337 -8.33 -14.66 -18.18
N ILE A 338 -7.59 -13.88 -17.40
CA ILE A 338 -7.35 -14.13 -15.99
C ILE A 338 -8.16 -13.14 -15.17
N LYS A 339 -8.82 -13.63 -14.13
CA LYS A 339 -9.53 -12.83 -13.14
C LYS A 339 -9.16 -13.30 -11.74
N TRP A 340 -9.30 -12.40 -10.79
CA TRP A 340 -9.23 -12.70 -9.36
C TRP A 340 -10.58 -12.46 -8.71
N GLU A 341 -11.15 -13.47 -8.07
CA GLU A 341 -12.39 -13.36 -7.30
C GLU A 341 -12.24 -14.21 -6.03
N ASN A 342 -12.52 -13.64 -4.85
CA ASN A 342 -12.53 -14.31 -3.54
C ASN A 342 -11.31 -15.22 -3.29
N GLY A 343 -10.10 -14.64 -3.36
CA GLY A 343 -8.87 -15.39 -3.03
C GLY A 343 -8.43 -16.42 -4.07
N ARG A 344 -9.02 -16.42 -5.28
CA ARG A 344 -8.77 -17.45 -6.30
C ARG A 344 -8.60 -16.86 -7.71
N TYR A 345 -7.64 -17.39 -8.45
CA TYR A 345 -7.49 -17.11 -9.88
C TYR A 345 -8.50 -17.90 -10.71
N TYR A 346 -9.17 -17.22 -11.62
CA TYR A 346 -10.03 -17.83 -12.61
C TYR A 346 -9.45 -17.60 -14.01
N ILE A 347 -9.17 -18.70 -14.71
CA ILE A 347 -8.47 -18.68 -15.99
C ILE A 347 -9.39 -19.29 -17.05
N PHE A 348 -9.77 -18.49 -18.02
CA PHE A 348 -10.69 -18.87 -19.10
C PHE A 348 -10.04 -18.61 -20.45
N GLY A 349 -10.43 -19.35 -21.48
CA GLY A 349 -10.02 -19.01 -22.83
C GLY A 349 -9.89 -20.21 -23.74
N ASP A 350 -9.17 -19.99 -24.84
CA ASP A 350 -9.05 -20.97 -25.92
C ASP A 350 -7.58 -21.16 -26.30
N VAL A 351 -7.20 -22.42 -26.50
CA VAL A 351 -5.91 -22.83 -27.04
C VAL A 351 -6.17 -23.53 -28.37
N ASN A 352 -5.76 -22.91 -29.47
CA ASN A 352 -5.94 -23.40 -30.82
C ASN A 352 -4.61 -23.96 -31.33
N VAL A 353 -4.59 -25.26 -31.63
CA VAL A 353 -3.40 -26.01 -32.04
C VAL A 353 -3.55 -26.44 -33.49
N LYS A 354 -2.67 -25.95 -34.37
CA LYS A 354 -2.63 -26.38 -35.77
C LYS A 354 -1.69 -27.57 -35.95
N ARG A 355 -2.16 -28.60 -36.66
CA ARG A 355 -1.40 -29.80 -37.00
C ARG A 355 -0.45 -29.57 -38.17
N LYS A 356 0.76 -30.12 -38.08
CA LYS A 356 1.70 -30.24 -39.20
C LYS A 356 1.11 -31.16 -40.27
N ARG A 357 0.97 -30.62 -41.47
CA ARG A 357 0.57 -31.37 -42.68
C ARG A 357 1.78 -31.51 -43.61
N ILE A 358 2.01 -32.72 -44.10
CA ILE A 358 3.02 -33.01 -45.14
C ILE A 358 2.26 -33.58 -46.33
N LEU A 359 2.38 -32.95 -47.50
CA LEU A 359 1.66 -33.36 -48.72
C LEU A 359 0.14 -33.54 -48.53
N GLY A 360 -0.46 -32.67 -47.69
CA GLY A 360 -1.90 -32.70 -47.38
C GLY A 360 -2.33 -33.72 -46.32
N ILE A 361 -1.46 -34.64 -45.91
CA ILE A 361 -1.76 -35.65 -44.88
C ILE A 361 -1.28 -35.15 -43.51
N ILE A 362 -2.12 -35.32 -42.48
CA ILE A 362 -1.77 -35.00 -41.08
C ILE A 362 -0.62 -35.93 -40.66
N LYS A 363 0.51 -35.34 -40.24
CA LYS A 363 1.74 -36.10 -39.93
C LYS A 363 1.55 -37.05 -38.74
N LYS A 364 0.88 -36.56 -37.69
CA LYS A 364 0.68 -37.27 -36.43
C LYS A 364 -0.58 -36.72 -35.76
N ASP A 365 -1.39 -37.60 -35.19
CA ASP A 365 -2.53 -37.16 -34.39
C ASP A 365 -2.02 -36.54 -33.08
N ILE A 366 -2.69 -35.47 -32.63
CA ILE A 366 -2.34 -34.79 -31.38
C ILE A 366 -3.46 -35.11 -30.40
N ASP A 367 -3.10 -35.80 -29.31
CA ASP A 367 -4.03 -36.08 -28.23
C ASP A 367 -4.31 -34.80 -27.41
N PRO A 368 -5.56 -34.30 -27.38
CA PRO A 368 -5.94 -33.13 -26.59
C PRO A 368 -5.61 -33.28 -25.10
N SER A 369 -5.58 -34.50 -24.57
CA SER A 369 -5.27 -34.77 -23.16
C SER A 369 -3.83 -34.42 -22.81
N ILE A 370 -2.89 -34.63 -23.74
CA ILE A 370 -1.48 -34.27 -23.56
C ILE A 370 -1.33 -32.75 -23.60
N VAL A 371 -2.01 -32.09 -24.54
CA VAL A 371 -2.02 -30.61 -24.60
C VAL A 371 -2.59 -30.02 -23.31
N LYS A 372 -3.70 -30.58 -22.82
CA LYS A 372 -4.31 -30.18 -21.54
C LYS A 372 -3.34 -30.33 -20.38
N PHE A 373 -2.63 -31.45 -20.30
CA PHE A 373 -1.64 -31.70 -19.26
C PHE A 373 -0.52 -30.65 -19.26
N GLU A 374 0.00 -30.28 -20.42
CA GLU A 374 1.04 -29.23 -20.53
C GLU A 374 0.50 -27.85 -20.10
N ILE A 375 -0.74 -27.52 -20.48
CA ILE A 375 -1.39 -26.28 -20.05
C ILE A 375 -1.55 -26.25 -18.52
N ASP A 376 -2.12 -27.31 -17.93
CA ASP A 376 -2.35 -27.38 -16.48
C ASP A 376 -1.04 -27.33 -15.69
N ASN A 377 0.02 -28.00 -16.16
CA ASN A 377 1.34 -27.92 -15.53
C ASN A 377 1.96 -26.52 -15.63
N THR A 378 1.70 -25.82 -16.73
CA THR A 378 2.19 -24.45 -16.91
C THR A 378 1.49 -23.51 -15.95
N ILE A 379 0.17 -23.59 -15.83
CA ILE A 379 -0.60 -22.76 -14.89
C ILE A 379 -0.15 -23.02 -13.44
N LYS A 380 0.01 -24.27 -13.03
CA LYS A 380 0.45 -24.65 -11.67
C LYS A 380 1.81 -24.09 -11.26
N LYS A 381 2.67 -23.79 -12.22
CA LYS A 381 3.98 -23.17 -11.97
C LYS A 381 3.85 -21.74 -11.48
N TYR A 382 2.81 -21.03 -11.92
CA TYR A 382 2.60 -19.62 -11.60
C TYR A 382 1.58 -19.39 -10.49
N VAL A 383 0.55 -20.25 -10.40
CA VAL A 383 -0.53 -20.08 -9.42
C VAL A 383 -0.92 -21.39 -8.76
N SER A 384 -1.07 -21.37 -7.43
CA SER A 384 -1.40 -22.56 -6.62
C SER A 384 -2.90 -22.80 -6.46
N LYS A 385 -3.69 -21.73 -6.32
CA LYS A 385 -5.16 -21.78 -6.16
C LYS A 385 -5.84 -21.17 -7.38
N TYR A 386 -6.30 -22.02 -8.29
CA TYR A 386 -6.99 -21.56 -9.49
C TYR A 386 -8.14 -22.46 -9.91
N THR A 387 -9.03 -21.92 -10.74
CA THR A 387 -10.04 -22.66 -11.50
C THR A 387 -9.85 -22.35 -12.98
N SER A 388 -9.57 -23.38 -13.78
CA SER A 388 -9.39 -23.23 -15.23
C SER A 388 -10.58 -23.79 -16.00
N ARG A 389 -11.00 -23.05 -17.04
CA ARG A 389 -11.92 -23.53 -18.09
C ARG A 389 -11.35 -23.10 -19.44
N ILE A 390 -10.44 -23.92 -19.96
CA ILE A 390 -9.74 -23.67 -21.21
C ILE A 390 -10.25 -24.67 -22.25
N ASN A 391 -10.74 -24.17 -23.38
CA ASN A 391 -11.10 -25.01 -24.51
C ASN A 391 -9.85 -25.28 -25.34
N ILE A 392 -9.70 -26.52 -25.81
CA ILE A 392 -8.57 -26.93 -26.64
C ILE A 392 -9.11 -27.35 -28.00
N ASN A 393 -8.81 -26.56 -29.03
CA ASN A 393 -9.23 -26.82 -30.40
C ASN A 393 -8.02 -27.30 -31.20
N ILE A 394 -8.16 -28.41 -31.91
CA ILE A 394 -7.07 -28.97 -32.71
C ILE A 394 -7.52 -29.09 -34.17
N GLU A 395 -6.79 -28.44 -35.08
CA GLU A 395 -7.11 -28.29 -36.52
C GLU A 395 -6.07 -28.90 -37.48
#